data_AF-A0A024XAS4-F1
#
_entry.id   AF-A0A024XAS4-F1
#
_cell.length_a   1.000
_cell.length_b   1.000
_cell.length_c   1.000
_cell.angle_alpha   90.00
_cell.angle_beta   90.00
_cell.angle_gamma   90.00
#
_symmetry.space_group_name_H-M   'P 1'
#
loop_
_entity.id
_entity.type
_entity.pdbx_description
1 polymer ?
#
loop_
_entity_poly.entity_id
_entity_poly.type
_entity_poly.pdbx_seq_one_letter_code
_entity_poly.pdbx_strand_id
1 'polypeptide(L)'
;MHVNSGKYEAKILYVAHDVDIAILTTDDKTFFDDVYALHFGALPSLKDEIITIGYPAGGDKLSVTEGIVSRIDVQYYKHSNYKFLLTQIDAPLNPGNSGGPALVRGKVVGICFQSYKVSNNISYIIPSTIISHFLLDIHKNKDYTGYAFLGVKYEPLENPSLREALGLEEMERKKIIKKNVGILITEVFEGHMSKQDDKYHDMDNKHHNVGDTHHNVGDDHTDNLQGDTDYCTYILNSNIITSDKKNIYSDKKKKKIYSDNNNNNFNYYYNMHGEDEQSCYGLKKNDIILRVDGKDINNDGSVILRDNETVGFQHLFNEKFINDLCIIKIVRNKKIKSVMVKLYKVKYLLNQHNWDKRNKYFIYGGIVFSILTRSLYVYTQNPEINKLMLYNNFKKKSKDEIVVLKNILPTKITTGYYYTDSIVLRVNNIKVKNLKHLIELIEMTKYTNRLMYLKNNKHTLQSYINYYNTKITSLNINTIIHILILTTSGQKVPIVLNKRDVEKYNEEIKKIYSITRDRYVY
;
A
#
# COMPACT_ATOMS: atom_id res chain seq x y z
N MET A 1 -1.52 41.67 -6.38
CA MET A 1 -0.34 40.92 -5.88
C MET A 1 0.29 41.76 -4.79
N HIS A 2 0.52 41.19 -3.61
CA HIS A 2 1.22 41.87 -2.50
C HIS A 2 2.73 41.72 -2.68
N VAL A 3 3.46 42.83 -2.67
CA VAL A 3 4.93 42.82 -2.66
C VAL A 3 5.36 43.30 -1.27
N ASN A 4 5.73 42.36 -0.42
CA ASN A 4 6.30 42.61 0.91
C ASN A 4 7.67 41.92 0.97
N SER A 5 8.70 42.63 1.45
CA SER A 5 10.06 42.09 1.62
C SER A 5 10.25 41.34 2.95
N GLY A 6 9.29 41.44 3.87
CA GLY A 6 9.28 40.71 5.13
C GLY A 6 9.13 39.20 4.94
N LYS A 7 9.91 38.42 5.69
CA LYS A 7 9.77 36.96 5.77
C LYS A 7 9.01 36.61 7.04
N TYR A 8 8.03 35.72 6.92
CA TYR A 8 7.22 35.25 8.03
C TYR A 8 7.59 33.80 8.36
N GLU A 9 7.69 33.50 9.65
CA GLU A 9 7.85 32.11 10.09
C GLU A 9 6.54 31.35 9.86
N ALA A 10 6.63 30.24 9.14
CA ALA A 10 5.49 29.36 8.88
C ALA A 10 5.59 28.07 9.69
N LYS A 11 4.43 27.56 10.11
CA LYS A 11 4.25 26.29 10.79
C LYS A 11 3.48 25.34 9.91
N ILE A 12 3.88 24.09 9.93
CA ILE A 12 3.18 23.01 9.23
C ILE A 12 1.97 22.60 10.08
N LEU A 13 0.77 22.66 9.50
CA LEU A 13 -0.46 22.16 10.12
C LEU A 13 -0.71 20.69 9.78
N TYR A 14 -0.61 20.35 8.49
CA TYR A 14 -0.86 19.00 7.99
C TYR A 14 0.09 18.68 6.83
N VAL A 15 0.48 17.41 6.72
CA VAL A 15 1.28 16.90 5.61
C VAL A 15 0.67 15.61 5.08
N ALA A 16 0.46 15.57 3.77
CA ALA A 16 0.03 14.40 3.03
C ALA A 16 1.15 13.91 2.12
N HIS A 17 2.04 13.08 2.66
CA HIS A 17 3.18 12.58 1.88
C HIS A 17 2.78 11.68 0.71
N ASP A 18 1.61 11.04 0.74
CA ASP A 18 1.11 10.21 -0.35
C ASP A 18 0.78 11.02 -1.60
N VAL A 19 0.26 12.25 -1.45
CA VAL A 19 -0.11 13.14 -2.55
C VAL A 19 0.71 14.43 -2.62
N ASP A 20 1.80 14.55 -1.87
CA ASP A 20 2.73 15.69 -1.91
C ASP A 20 2.06 17.06 -1.68
N ILE A 21 1.20 17.13 -0.66
CA ILE A 21 0.51 18.37 -0.25
C ILE A 21 0.81 18.66 1.23
N ALA A 22 0.95 19.94 1.57
CA ALA A 22 1.00 20.40 2.97
C ALA A 22 0.12 21.64 3.16
N ILE A 23 -0.39 21.81 4.38
CA ILE A 23 -1.05 23.05 4.83
C ILE A 23 -0.10 23.75 5.77
N LEU A 24 0.15 25.03 5.51
CA LEU A 24 0.97 25.90 6.34
C LEU A 24 0.10 26.98 6.99
N THR A 25 0.54 27.48 8.14
CA THR A 25 -0.01 28.67 8.80
C THR A 25 1.12 29.55 9.30
N THR A 26 0.82 30.77 9.69
CA THR A 26 1.71 31.60 10.49
C THR A 26 0.95 32.15 11.70
N ASP A 27 1.67 32.40 12.79
CA ASP A 27 1.11 33.03 13.99
C ASP A 27 0.94 34.54 13.79
N ASP A 28 1.77 35.14 12.94
CA ASP A 28 1.72 36.57 12.63
C ASP A 28 0.51 36.86 11.72
N LYS A 29 -0.52 37.47 12.29
CA LYS A 29 -1.78 37.76 11.58
C LYS A 29 -1.64 38.84 10.52
N THR A 30 -0.62 39.70 10.61
CA THR A 30 -0.40 40.77 9.64
C THR A 30 -0.07 40.22 8.24
N PHE A 31 0.42 38.97 8.15
CA PHE A 31 0.61 38.28 6.88
C PHE A 31 -0.67 38.20 6.05
N PHE A 32 -1.83 38.09 6.70
CA PHE A 32 -3.12 37.94 6.02
C PHE A 32 -3.80 39.27 5.70
N ASP A 33 -3.23 40.39 6.13
CA ASP A 33 -3.75 41.71 5.80
C ASP A 33 -3.67 41.92 4.28
N ASP A 34 -4.81 42.30 3.69
CA ASP A 34 -4.99 42.52 2.24
C ASP A 34 -4.74 41.28 1.33
N VAL A 35 -4.58 40.08 1.88
CA VAL A 35 -4.42 38.86 1.06
C VAL A 35 -5.78 38.28 0.65
N TYR A 36 -6.01 38.18 -0.67
CA TYR A 36 -7.20 37.54 -1.23
C TYR A 36 -6.94 36.08 -1.58
N ALA A 37 -7.70 35.18 -0.94
CA ALA A 37 -7.62 33.75 -1.23
C ALA A 37 -8.09 33.43 -2.66
N LEU A 38 -7.35 32.55 -3.34
CA LEU A 38 -7.77 32.03 -4.63
C LEU A 38 -8.91 31.01 -4.47
N HIS A 39 -9.80 30.97 -5.45
CA HIS A 39 -10.91 30.03 -5.46
C HIS A 39 -10.55 28.78 -6.27
N PHE A 40 -10.95 27.61 -5.78
CA PHE A 40 -10.77 26.36 -6.52
C PHE A 40 -11.70 26.27 -7.73
N GLY A 41 -11.17 25.69 -8.81
CA GLY A 41 -11.89 25.31 -10.01
C GLY A 41 -12.10 23.80 -10.08
N ALA A 42 -12.93 23.36 -11.02
CA ALA A 42 -13.10 21.93 -11.32
C ALA A 42 -11.85 21.34 -12.00
N LEU A 43 -11.84 20.03 -12.18
CA LEU A 43 -10.82 19.36 -13.00
C LEU A 43 -10.83 19.96 -14.42
N PRO A 44 -9.69 20.44 -14.93
CA PRO A 44 -9.65 21.11 -16.23
C PRO A 44 -9.83 20.08 -17.35
N SER A 45 -10.23 20.53 -18.54
CA SER A 45 -10.39 19.70 -19.74
C SER A 45 -9.12 19.70 -20.58
N LEU A 46 -8.93 18.69 -21.43
CA LEU A 46 -7.85 18.71 -22.42
C LEU A 46 -7.94 20.00 -23.26
N LYS A 47 -6.78 20.58 -23.57
CA LYS A 47 -6.62 21.85 -24.31
C LYS A 47 -7.07 23.12 -23.57
N ASP A 48 -7.53 23.04 -22.33
CA ASP A 48 -7.73 24.24 -21.52
C ASP A 48 -6.40 24.99 -21.37
N GLU A 49 -6.42 26.29 -21.65
CA GLU A 49 -5.30 27.20 -21.38
C GLU A 49 -5.06 27.31 -19.88
N ILE A 50 -3.82 27.12 -19.48
CA ILE A 50 -3.42 27.09 -18.08
C ILE A 50 -2.25 28.03 -17.82
N ILE A 51 -2.34 28.74 -16.70
CA ILE A 51 -1.30 29.63 -16.20
C ILE A 51 -0.75 29.04 -14.91
N THR A 52 0.57 28.95 -14.78
CA THR A 52 1.23 28.58 -13.53
C THR A 52 2.00 29.75 -12.97
N ILE A 53 1.98 29.87 -11.63
CA ILE A 53 2.58 31.01 -10.93
C ILE A 53 3.48 30.47 -9.81
N GLY A 54 4.71 30.95 -9.73
CA GLY A 54 5.66 30.50 -8.71
C GLY A 54 6.93 31.33 -8.64
N TYR A 55 7.87 30.91 -7.79
CA TYR A 55 9.16 31.59 -7.61
C TYR A 55 10.29 30.63 -8.01
N PRO A 56 10.90 30.77 -9.19
CA PRO A 56 11.90 29.84 -9.67
C PRO A 56 13.18 29.93 -8.83
N ALA A 57 13.88 28.81 -8.73
CA ALA A 57 15.14 28.72 -8.00
C ALA A 57 16.17 29.71 -8.57
N GLY A 58 16.82 30.48 -7.68
CA GLY A 58 17.85 31.46 -8.05
C GLY A 58 17.35 32.91 -8.16
N GLY A 59 16.07 33.17 -7.92
CA GLY A 59 15.52 34.54 -7.86
C GLY A 59 14.45 34.70 -6.78
N ASP A 60 14.13 35.95 -6.45
CA ASP A 60 13.05 36.36 -5.53
C ASP A 60 11.85 36.98 -6.27
N LYS A 61 11.89 36.97 -7.61
CA LYS A 61 10.85 37.50 -8.48
C LYS A 61 9.86 36.42 -8.87
N LEU A 62 8.61 36.84 -8.98
CA LEU A 62 7.52 35.99 -9.45
C LEU A 62 7.76 35.59 -10.91
N SER A 63 7.50 34.33 -11.23
CA SER A 63 7.47 33.79 -12.58
C SER A 63 6.05 33.33 -12.90
N VAL A 64 5.64 33.62 -14.14
CA VAL A 64 4.39 33.16 -14.73
C VAL A 64 4.75 32.35 -15.97
N THR A 65 4.20 31.15 -16.11
CA THR A 65 4.33 30.36 -17.34
C THR A 65 2.96 29.92 -17.81
N GLU A 66 2.79 29.84 -19.12
CA GLU A 66 1.54 29.50 -19.78
C GLU A 66 1.71 28.23 -20.60
N GLY A 67 0.61 27.51 -20.80
CA GLY A 67 0.54 26.33 -21.65
C GLY A 67 -0.90 25.84 -21.73
N ILE A 68 -1.07 24.56 -22.02
CA ILE A 68 -2.35 23.87 -22.07
C ILE A 68 -2.32 22.58 -21.26
N VAL A 69 -3.51 22.08 -20.94
CA VAL A 69 -3.70 20.72 -20.42
C VAL A 69 -3.53 19.71 -21.55
N SER A 70 -2.52 18.86 -21.45
CA SER A 70 -2.14 17.92 -22.52
C SER A 70 -2.60 16.48 -22.27
N ARG A 71 -2.70 16.06 -21.00
CA ARG A 71 -3.17 14.72 -20.61
C ARG A 71 -3.70 14.72 -19.18
N ILE A 72 -4.64 13.84 -18.88
CA ILE A 72 -5.05 13.54 -17.51
C ILE A 72 -5.02 12.03 -17.36
N ASP A 73 -4.29 11.54 -16.36
CA ASP A 73 -4.16 10.11 -16.12
C ASP A 73 -3.68 9.81 -14.70
N VAL A 74 -3.80 8.54 -14.30
CA VAL A 74 -3.26 8.04 -13.04
C VAL A 74 -1.78 7.72 -13.18
N GLN A 75 -0.95 8.41 -12.41
CA GLN A 75 0.50 8.35 -12.50
C GLN A 75 1.15 8.21 -11.12
N TYR A 76 2.42 7.79 -11.09
CA TYR A 76 3.17 7.68 -9.83
C TYR A 76 3.58 9.04 -9.29
N TYR A 77 3.21 9.32 -8.04
CA TYR A 77 3.70 10.47 -7.28
C TYR A 77 5.11 10.17 -6.80
N LYS A 78 6.11 10.93 -7.23
CA LYS A 78 7.52 10.59 -6.92
C LYS A 78 7.87 10.66 -5.43
N HIS A 79 7.15 11.48 -4.65
CA HIS A 79 7.36 11.60 -3.20
C HIS A 79 6.90 10.36 -2.42
N SER A 80 5.98 9.57 -2.97
CA SER A 80 5.29 8.50 -2.25
C SER A 80 5.31 7.15 -2.94
N ASN A 81 5.51 7.15 -4.25
CA ASN A 81 5.37 6.05 -5.17
C ASN A 81 3.96 5.40 -5.17
N TYR A 82 2.94 6.14 -4.72
CA TYR A 82 1.54 5.78 -4.95
C TYR A 82 1.05 6.34 -6.29
N LYS A 83 -0.01 5.72 -6.80
CA LYS A 83 -0.67 6.13 -8.05
C LYS A 83 -1.91 6.95 -7.75
N PHE A 84 -1.94 8.20 -8.19
CA PHE A 84 -3.13 9.05 -8.16
C PHE A 84 -3.27 9.82 -9.46
N LEU A 85 -4.41 10.50 -9.62
CA LEU A 85 -4.69 11.32 -10.79
C LEU A 85 -3.71 12.49 -10.85
N LEU A 86 -3.03 12.67 -11.99
CA LEU A 86 -2.24 13.84 -12.31
C LEU A 86 -2.76 14.46 -13.60
N THR A 87 -2.65 15.78 -13.68
CA THR A 87 -2.89 16.52 -14.93
C THR A 87 -1.55 16.94 -15.50
N GLN A 88 -1.27 16.51 -16.72
CA GLN A 88 -0.09 16.88 -17.48
C GLN A 88 -0.35 18.19 -18.21
N ILE A 89 0.65 19.07 -18.19
CA ILE A 89 0.65 20.34 -18.90
C ILE A 89 1.94 20.48 -19.71
N ASP A 90 1.88 21.27 -20.77
CA ASP A 90 3.05 21.61 -21.61
C ASP A 90 3.64 23.00 -21.27
N ALA A 91 3.38 23.49 -20.06
CA ALA A 91 4.03 24.68 -19.53
C ALA A 91 5.38 24.34 -18.87
N PRO A 92 6.43 25.16 -19.06
CA PRO A 92 7.69 25.00 -18.34
C PRO A 92 7.49 25.14 -16.82
N LEU A 93 7.91 24.11 -16.07
CA LEU A 93 8.02 24.16 -14.61
C LEU A 93 9.47 23.95 -14.18
N ASN A 94 10.06 25.02 -13.65
CA ASN A 94 11.39 24.99 -13.05
C ASN A 94 11.30 24.70 -11.54
N PRO A 95 12.36 24.16 -10.91
CA PRO A 95 12.45 24.07 -9.46
C PRO A 95 12.12 25.43 -8.81
N GLY A 96 11.32 25.43 -7.75
CA GLY A 96 10.81 26.65 -7.11
C GLY A 96 9.38 27.04 -7.53
N ASN A 97 8.93 26.65 -8.73
CA ASN A 97 7.52 26.81 -9.11
C ASN A 97 6.62 25.73 -8.48
N SER A 98 7.19 24.55 -8.15
CA SER A 98 6.46 23.49 -7.46
C SER A 98 5.90 23.98 -6.12
N GLY A 99 4.63 23.68 -5.85
CA GLY A 99 3.87 24.22 -4.73
C GLY A 99 3.04 25.47 -5.07
N GLY A 100 3.36 26.16 -6.17
CA GLY A 100 2.56 27.28 -6.68
C GLY A 100 1.25 26.85 -7.36
N PRO A 101 0.27 27.74 -7.51
CA PRO A 101 -1.02 27.40 -8.13
C PRO A 101 -0.92 27.27 -9.65
N ALA A 102 -1.75 26.37 -10.19
CA ALA A 102 -2.07 26.30 -11.61
C ALA A 102 -3.53 26.73 -11.84
N LEU A 103 -3.74 27.66 -12.76
CA LEU A 103 -4.98 28.42 -12.93
C LEU A 103 -5.58 28.22 -14.32
N VAL A 104 -6.88 27.96 -14.37
CA VAL A 104 -7.70 28.04 -15.59
C VAL A 104 -8.81 29.04 -15.31
N ARG A 105 -8.94 30.08 -16.16
CA ARG A 105 -9.94 31.15 -16.01
C ARG A 105 -9.95 31.77 -14.60
N GLY A 106 -8.76 32.01 -14.04
CA GLY A 106 -8.58 32.63 -12.72
C GLY A 106 -8.90 31.73 -11.51
N LYS A 107 -9.23 30.44 -11.72
CA LYS A 107 -9.50 29.49 -10.63
C LYS A 107 -8.38 28.44 -10.52
N VAL A 108 -8.08 28.02 -9.29
CA VAL A 108 -7.06 27.00 -8.99
C VAL A 108 -7.56 25.64 -9.42
N VAL A 109 -7.00 25.09 -10.48
CA VAL A 109 -7.29 23.73 -10.96
C VAL A 109 -6.28 22.71 -10.47
N GLY A 110 -5.19 23.15 -9.85
CA GLY A 110 -4.22 22.28 -9.22
C GLY A 110 -3.03 23.00 -8.60
N ILE A 111 -2.13 22.22 -8.00
CA ILE A 111 -0.83 22.67 -7.48
C ILE A 111 0.25 22.20 -8.45
N CYS A 112 1.14 23.12 -8.84
CA CYS A 112 2.29 22.82 -9.67
C CYS A 112 3.13 21.73 -9.01
N PHE A 113 3.29 20.63 -9.74
CA PHE A 113 4.02 19.47 -9.30
C PHE A 113 5.25 19.29 -10.21
N GLN A 114 5.89 18.15 -10.08
CA GLN A 114 7.16 17.85 -10.66
C GLN A 114 7.15 17.81 -12.19
N SER A 115 8.28 18.09 -12.82
CA SER A 115 8.54 17.83 -14.25
C SER A 115 9.19 16.44 -14.48
N TYR A 116 8.95 15.87 -15.67
CA TYR A 116 9.62 14.65 -16.09
C TYR A 116 11.01 15.00 -16.67
N LYS A 117 12.08 14.67 -15.95
CA LYS A 117 13.46 15.11 -16.26
C LYS A 117 14.00 14.69 -17.64
N VAL A 118 13.36 13.73 -18.32
CA VAL A 118 13.83 13.19 -19.61
C VAL A 118 13.29 13.97 -20.80
N SER A 119 12.19 14.72 -20.64
CA SER A 119 11.53 15.45 -21.72
C SER A 119 11.42 16.94 -21.39
N ASN A 120 11.96 17.78 -22.26
CA ASN A 120 11.71 19.21 -22.22
C ASN A 120 10.19 19.43 -22.42
N ASN A 121 9.54 20.17 -21.52
CA ASN A 121 8.12 20.56 -21.56
C ASN A 121 7.07 19.50 -21.20
N ILE A 122 7.39 18.51 -20.36
CA ILE A 122 6.34 17.73 -19.66
C ILE A 122 6.37 18.03 -18.17
N SER A 123 5.30 18.69 -17.75
CA SER A 123 5.06 19.11 -16.38
C SER A 123 3.76 18.50 -15.87
N TYR A 124 3.64 18.35 -14.55
CA TYR A 124 2.43 17.84 -13.94
C TYR A 124 1.90 18.82 -12.90
N ILE A 125 0.60 18.77 -12.67
CA ILE A 125 -0.07 19.42 -11.55
C ILE A 125 -0.88 18.37 -10.77
N ILE A 126 -0.93 18.56 -9.45
CA ILE A 126 -1.83 17.81 -8.57
C ILE A 126 -3.21 18.44 -8.72
N PRO A 127 -4.20 17.73 -9.28
CA PRO A 127 -5.48 18.35 -9.65
C PRO A 127 -6.33 18.69 -8.42
N SER A 128 -7.25 19.64 -8.62
CA SER A 128 -8.14 20.13 -7.56
C SER A 128 -8.97 19.03 -6.89
N THR A 129 -9.29 17.94 -7.58
CA THR A 129 -9.99 16.78 -7.01
C THR A 129 -9.20 16.09 -5.89
N ILE A 130 -7.88 15.94 -6.07
CA ILE A 130 -6.97 15.41 -5.04
C ILE A 130 -6.84 16.42 -3.89
N ILE A 131 -6.73 17.71 -4.19
CA ILE A 131 -6.68 18.75 -3.15
C ILE A 131 -7.96 18.77 -2.31
N SER A 132 -9.13 18.70 -2.97
CA SER A 132 -10.43 18.67 -2.31
C SER A 132 -10.60 17.44 -1.41
N HIS A 133 -10.19 16.26 -1.86
CA HIS A 133 -10.21 15.06 -1.02
C HIS A 133 -9.37 15.25 0.25
N PHE A 134 -8.13 15.70 0.10
CA PHE A 134 -7.22 15.97 1.22
C PHE A 134 -7.82 16.94 2.25
N LEU A 135 -8.39 18.06 1.79
CA LEU A 135 -9.04 19.05 2.67
C LEU A 135 -10.28 18.49 3.36
N LEU A 136 -11.12 17.74 2.64
CA LEU A 136 -12.33 17.12 3.19
C LEU A 136 -12.01 16.02 4.20
N ASP A 137 -10.94 15.24 3.97
CA ASP A 137 -10.48 14.21 4.89
C ASP A 137 -10.09 14.82 6.24
N ILE A 138 -9.25 15.86 6.22
CA ILE A 138 -8.87 16.61 7.42
C ILE A 138 -10.11 17.22 8.10
N HIS A 139 -11.01 17.83 7.32
CA HIS A 139 -12.20 18.46 7.88
C HIS A 139 -13.08 17.47 8.65
N LYS A 140 -13.32 16.28 8.06
CA LYS A 140 -14.14 15.21 8.62
C LYS A 140 -13.49 14.56 9.84
N ASN A 141 -12.20 14.27 9.76
CA ASN A 141 -11.49 13.44 10.75
C ASN A 141 -10.73 14.25 11.80
N LYS A 142 -10.57 15.56 11.60
CA LYS A 142 -9.68 16.46 12.36
C LYS A 142 -8.21 16.05 12.31
N ASP A 143 -7.88 15.14 11.41
CA ASP A 143 -6.55 14.62 11.13
C ASP A 143 -6.52 14.11 9.68
N TYR A 144 -5.32 13.99 9.13
CA TYR A 144 -5.13 13.40 7.81
C TYR A 144 -5.05 11.87 7.90
N THR A 145 -6.05 11.19 7.34
CA THR A 145 -6.14 9.72 7.38
C THR A 145 -5.55 9.07 6.12
N GLY A 146 -5.60 9.78 4.99
CA GLY A 146 -5.03 9.35 3.72
C GLY A 146 -6.04 8.81 2.72
N TYR A 147 -5.51 8.33 1.60
CA TYR A 147 -6.33 7.80 0.51
C TYR A 147 -6.67 6.33 0.68
N ALA A 148 -7.87 5.98 0.23
CA ALA A 148 -8.36 4.62 0.22
C ALA A 148 -7.96 3.89 -1.07
N PHE A 149 -7.70 2.59 -0.96
CA PHE A 149 -7.34 1.74 -2.08
C PHE A 149 -8.17 0.48 -2.03
N LEU A 150 -8.42 -0.13 -3.20
CA LEU A 150 -9.02 -1.46 -3.27
C LEU A 150 -8.08 -2.55 -2.74
N GLY A 151 -6.77 -2.30 -2.78
CA GLY A 151 -5.75 -3.22 -2.26
C GLY A 151 -5.60 -4.49 -3.07
N VAL A 152 -5.52 -4.35 -4.40
CA VAL A 152 -5.31 -5.48 -5.31
C VAL A 152 -4.14 -5.23 -6.25
N LYS A 153 -3.50 -6.31 -6.70
CA LYS A 153 -2.73 -6.32 -7.95
C LYS A 153 -3.54 -7.06 -9.01
N TYR A 154 -3.37 -6.65 -10.25
CA TYR A 154 -4.14 -7.20 -11.36
C TYR A 154 -3.29 -7.36 -12.61
N GLU A 155 -3.78 -8.21 -13.50
CA GLU A 155 -3.30 -8.37 -14.87
C GLU A 155 -4.39 -7.90 -15.84
N PRO A 156 -4.03 -7.11 -16.87
CA PRO A 156 -4.91 -6.83 -17.99
C PRO A 156 -5.36 -8.11 -18.70
N LEU A 157 -6.57 -8.08 -19.25
CA LEU A 157 -7.20 -9.17 -20.00
C LEU A 157 -7.35 -8.82 -21.48
N GLU A 158 -6.34 -8.19 -22.06
CA GLU A 158 -6.28 -7.86 -23.49
C GLU A 158 -6.01 -9.08 -24.37
N ASN A 159 -5.24 -10.06 -23.86
CA ASN A 159 -4.92 -11.27 -24.60
C ASN A 159 -6.17 -12.16 -24.80
N PRO A 160 -6.62 -12.41 -26.04
CA PRO A 160 -7.84 -13.19 -26.29
C PRO A 160 -7.79 -14.62 -25.74
N SER A 161 -6.67 -15.33 -25.91
CA SER A 161 -6.50 -16.70 -25.41
C SER A 161 -6.59 -16.79 -23.89
N LEU A 162 -6.12 -15.77 -23.16
CA LEU A 162 -6.31 -15.68 -21.71
C LEU A 162 -7.79 -15.50 -21.36
N ARG A 163 -8.51 -14.64 -22.09
CA ARG A 163 -9.97 -14.45 -21.89
C ARG A 163 -10.74 -15.74 -22.17
N GLU A 164 -10.39 -16.45 -23.23
CA GLU A 164 -10.98 -17.74 -23.61
C GLU A 164 -10.74 -18.80 -22.51
N ALA A 165 -9.49 -18.94 -22.04
CA ALA A 165 -9.13 -19.87 -20.97
C ALA A 165 -9.89 -19.61 -19.66
N LEU A 166 -10.19 -18.34 -19.37
CA LEU A 166 -11.00 -17.91 -18.21
C LEU A 166 -12.52 -18.05 -18.44
N GLY A 167 -12.96 -18.39 -19.65
CA GLY A 167 -14.37 -18.54 -20.02
C GLY A 167 -15.10 -17.23 -20.32
N LEU A 168 -14.38 -16.11 -20.46
CA LEU A 168 -14.99 -14.79 -20.66
C LEU A 168 -15.59 -14.64 -22.06
N GLU A 169 -14.96 -15.19 -23.09
CA GLU A 169 -15.49 -15.07 -24.46
C GLU A 169 -16.87 -15.75 -24.62
N GLU A 170 -17.07 -16.88 -23.95
CA GLU A 170 -18.37 -17.55 -23.93
C GLU A 170 -19.43 -16.68 -23.24
N MET A 171 -19.06 -16.05 -22.12
CA MET A 171 -19.93 -15.11 -21.40
C MET A 171 -20.26 -13.87 -22.25
N GLU A 172 -19.31 -13.37 -23.02
CA GLU A 172 -19.53 -12.25 -23.96
C GLU A 172 -20.46 -12.65 -25.10
N ARG A 173 -20.27 -13.84 -25.70
CA ARG A 173 -21.17 -14.36 -26.76
C ARG A 173 -22.60 -14.52 -26.23
N LYS A 174 -22.74 -15.02 -25.00
CA LYS A 174 -24.03 -15.15 -24.29
C LYS A 174 -24.58 -13.82 -23.76
N LYS A 175 -23.87 -12.70 -23.96
CA LYS A 175 -24.22 -11.35 -23.46
C LYS A 175 -24.39 -11.28 -21.94
N ILE A 176 -23.76 -12.18 -21.19
CA ILE A 176 -23.73 -12.19 -19.72
C ILE A 176 -22.82 -11.05 -19.22
N ILE A 177 -21.72 -10.79 -19.94
CA ILE A 177 -20.82 -9.67 -19.71
C ILE A 177 -20.65 -8.86 -20.99
N LYS A 178 -20.23 -7.59 -20.84
CA LYS A 178 -19.85 -6.75 -21.98
C LYS A 178 -18.54 -7.26 -22.59
N LYS A 179 -18.35 -6.99 -23.89
CA LYS A 179 -17.08 -7.28 -24.56
C LYS A 179 -15.95 -6.41 -24.00
N ASN A 180 -14.74 -6.97 -23.97
CA ASN A 180 -13.51 -6.25 -23.61
C ASN A 180 -13.57 -5.57 -22.24
N VAL A 181 -14.33 -6.13 -21.29
CA VAL A 181 -14.30 -5.68 -19.90
C VAL A 181 -13.53 -6.64 -19.01
N GLY A 182 -12.94 -6.06 -17.98
CA GLY A 182 -12.52 -6.71 -16.77
C GLY A 182 -11.02 -6.95 -16.64
N ILE A 183 -10.57 -7.01 -15.38
CA ILE A 183 -9.18 -7.24 -14.98
C ILE A 183 -9.07 -8.45 -14.08
N LEU A 184 -8.01 -9.24 -14.20
CA LEU A 184 -7.77 -10.45 -13.40
C LEU A 184 -6.98 -10.11 -12.14
N ILE A 185 -7.49 -10.48 -10.97
CA ILE A 185 -6.83 -10.22 -9.69
C ILE A 185 -5.76 -11.26 -9.41
N THR A 186 -4.52 -10.81 -9.21
CA THR A 186 -3.36 -11.68 -8.94
C THR A 186 -2.92 -11.68 -7.48
N GLU A 187 -3.22 -10.60 -6.74
CA GLU A 187 -2.93 -10.48 -5.32
C GLU A 187 -4.00 -9.61 -4.65
N VAL A 188 -4.39 -9.95 -3.42
CA VAL A 188 -5.33 -9.16 -2.60
C VAL A 188 -4.65 -8.85 -1.27
N PHE A 189 -4.74 -7.61 -0.83
CA PHE A 189 -4.31 -7.18 0.50
C PHE A 189 -5.19 -7.85 1.55
N GLU A 190 -4.59 -8.45 2.57
CA GLU A 190 -5.29 -9.28 3.58
C GLU A 190 -6.50 -8.58 4.22
N GLY A 191 -6.43 -7.26 4.44
CA GLY A 191 -7.55 -6.47 4.95
C GLY A 191 -8.79 -6.38 4.05
N HIS A 192 -8.69 -6.76 2.77
CA HIS A 192 -9.77 -6.77 1.78
C HIS A 192 -10.22 -8.19 1.39
N MET A 193 -9.65 -9.23 2.01
CA MET A 193 -10.04 -10.62 1.76
C MET A 193 -11.33 -10.97 2.50
N SER A 194 -12.18 -11.81 1.90
CA SER A 194 -13.24 -12.51 2.63
C SER A 194 -12.57 -13.32 3.76
N LYS A 195 -13.03 -13.25 5.01
CA LYS A 195 -12.43 -13.97 6.16
C LYS A 195 -12.53 -15.52 6.09
N GLN A 196 -12.65 -16.11 4.91
CA GLN A 196 -13.10 -17.48 4.71
C GLN A 196 -11.98 -18.52 4.44
N ASP A 197 -10.69 -18.15 4.34
CA ASP A 197 -9.67 -19.08 3.79
C ASP A 197 -8.48 -19.45 4.73
N ASP A 198 -8.47 -19.05 6.01
CA ASP A 198 -7.35 -19.37 6.93
C ASP A 198 -7.39 -20.78 7.57
N LYS A 199 -8.36 -21.63 7.23
CA LYS A 199 -8.48 -23.00 7.82
C LYS A 199 -7.92 -24.14 6.97
N TYR A 200 -7.47 -23.91 5.73
CA TYR A 200 -7.04 -24.99 4.83
C TYR A 200 -5.53 -25.06 4.55
N HIS A 201 -4.69 -24.38 5.33
CA HIS A 201 -3.23 -24.48 5.17
C HIS A 201 -2.48 -25.29 6.24
N ASP A 202 -3.19 -25.85 7.21
CA ASP A 202 -2.64 -26.82 8.16
C ASP A 202 -3.68 -27.92 8.35
N MET A 203 -3.82 -28.85 7.41
CA MET A 203 -4.12 -30.27 7.63
C MET A 203 -3.97 -31.05 6.32
N ASP A 204 -3.46 -32.29 6.45
CA ASP A 204 -3.46 -33.38 5.49
C ASP A 204 -2.22 -33.56 4.59
N ASN A 205 -1.10 -33.82 5.28
CA ASN A 205 -0.39 -35.08 5.08
C ASN A 205 -1.01 -36.13 6.01
N LYS A 206 -2.10 -36.78 5.59
CA LYS A 206 -2.63 -38.00 6.24
C LYS A 206 -3.47 -38.79 5.23
N HIS A 207 -2.91 -39.92 4.83
CA HIS A 207 -3.63 -41.02 4.21
C HIS A 207 -4.90 -41.36 5.00
N HIS A 208 -6.00 -41.63 4.32
CA HIS A 208 -6.81 -42.85 4.51
C HIS A 208 -7.77 -43.06 3.32
N ASN A 209 -7.87 -44.32 2.92
CA ASN A 209 -8.76 -44.89 1.90
C ASN A 209 -10.21 -45.02 2.42
N VAL A 210 -11.09 -45.43 1.48
CA VAL A 210 -12.46 -45.98 1.65
C VAL A 210 -13.56 -44.91 1.68
N GLY A 211 -14.66 -45.00 0.92
CA GLY A 211 -15.17 -46.00 -0.01
C GLY A 211 -16.47 -45.49 -0.64
N ASP A 212 -16.87 -46.12 -1.74
CA ASP A 212 -18.05 -45.81 -2.54
C ASP A 212 -19.36 -45.82 -1.75
N THR A 213 -20.27 -44.89 -2.07
CA THR A 213 -21.72 -45.20 -2.14
C THR A 213 -22.41 -44.26 -3.12
N HIS A 214 -22.95 -44.85 -4.19
CA HIS A 214 -23.94 -44.28 -5.08
C HIS A 214 -25.22 -43.97 -4.32
N HIS A 215 -25.88 -42.84 -4.62
CA HIS A 215 -27.34 -42.72 -4.63
C HIS A 215 -27.76 -41.78 -5.77
N ASN A 216 -28.42 -42.36 -6.76
CA ASN A 216 -29.18 -41.67 -7.80
C ASN A 216 -30.54 -41.26 -7.23
N VAL A 217 -30.98 -40.03 -7.49
CA VAL A 217 -32.39 -39.68 -7.63
C VAL A 217 -32.50 -38.71 -8.81
N GLY A 218 -33.17 -39.15 -9.87
CA GLY A 218 -33.61 -38.30 -10.98
C GLY A 218 -34.97 -37.67 -10.68
N ASP A 219 -35.19 -36.47 -11.21
CA ASP A 219 -36.15 -36.22 -12.31
C ASP A 219 -36.61 -34.75 -12.30
N ASP A 220 -36.54 -34.19 -13.51
CA ASP A 220 -37.33 -33.14 -14.15
C ASP A 220 -38.05 -32.07 -13.30
N HIS A 221 -37.72 -30.80 -13.57
CA HIS A 221 -38.71 -29.77 -13.91
C HIS A 221 -38.07 -28.54 -14.58
N THR A 222 -38.34 -28.42 -15.88
CA THR A 222 -38.65 -27.23 -16.70
C THR A 222 -38.11 -25.83 -16.33
N ASP A 223 -37.48 -25.23 -17.34
CA ASP A 223 -37.16 -23.81 -17.53
C ASP A 223 -38.16 -22.82 -16.93
N ASN A 224 -37.63 -21.85 -16.17
CA ASN A 224 -38.14 -20.49 -16.18
C ASN A 224 -37.02 -19.50 -15.86
N LEU A 225 -36.91 -18.48 -16.72
CA LEU A 225 -35.96 -17.36 -16.66
C LEU A 225 -35.92 -16.73 -15.26
N GLN A 226 -34.81 -16.93 -14.55
CA GLN A 226 -34.59 -16.35 -13.23
C GLN A 226 -33.84 -15.02 -13.36
N GLY A 227 -34.53 -13.94 -12.98
CA GLY A 227 -33.95 -12.62 -12.83
C GLY A 227 -32.80 -12.63 -11.82
N ASP A 228 -31.75 -11.89 -12.16
CA ASP A 228 -30.60 -11.56 -11.32
C ASP A 228 -31.06 -10.91 -10.00
N THR A 229 -31.29 -11.70 -8.96
CA THR A 229 -31.25 -11.20 -7.58
C THR A 229 -30.14 -11.92 -6.83
N ASP A 230 -28.92 -11.42 -7.05
CA ASP A 230 -27.80 -11.65 -6.14
C ASP A 230 -28.20 -11.15 -4.74
N TYR A 231 -27.88 -11.90 -3.68
CA TYR A 231 -28.29 -11.59 -2.31
C TYR A 231 -27.78 -10.20 -1.86
N CYS A 232 -26.64 -9.75 -2.38
CA CYS A 232 -26.14 -8.39 -2.21
C CYS A 232 -27.07 -7.32 -2.82
N THR A 233 -27.71 -7.64 -3.95
CA THR A 233 -28.72 -6.80 -4.60
C THR A 233 -30.07 -6.91 -3.90
N TYR A 234 -30.42 -8.08 -3.34
CA TYR A 234 -31.59 -8.28 -2.48
C TYR A 234 -31.52 -7.40 -1.22
N ILE A 235 -30.37 -7.29 -0.55
CA ILE A 235 -30.16 -6.38 0.60
C ILE A 235 -30.43 -4.91 0.23
N LEU A 236 -30.22 -4.52 -1.03
CA LEU A 236 -30.50 -3.16 -1.52
C LEU A 236 -31.95 -2.98 -2.00
N ASN A 237 -32.57 -4.04 -2.54
CA ASN A 237 -33.94 -4.00 -3.07
C ASN A 237 -35.01 -4.31 -2.00
N SER A 238 -34.64 -4.79 -0.82
CA SER A 238 -35.57 -4.97 0.31
C SER A 238 -35.98 -3.61 0.89
N ASN A 239 -36.95 -2.97 0.24
CA ASN A 239 -37.72 -1.83 0.73
C ASN A 239 -38.48 -2.22 2.01
N ILE A 240 -37.90 -2.02 3.20
CA ILE A 240 -38.68 -2.00 4.45
C ILE A 240 -39.35 -0.62 4.54
N ILE A 241 -40.49 -0.51 3.87
CA ILE A 241 -41.47 0.56 4.04
C ILE A 241 -42.47 0.07 5.08
N THR A 242 -42.42 0.62 6.30
CA THR A 242 -43.62 0.80 7.12
C THR A 242 -43.50 2.11 7.90
N SER A 243 -44.43 3.01 7.61
CA SER A 243 -44.81 4.15 8.44
C SER A 243 -45.19 3.68 9.83
N ASP A 244 -44.59 4.26 10.88
CA ASP A 244 -45.38 4.87 11.95
C ASP A 244 -44.53 5.72 12.89
N LYS A 245 -44.96 6.97 13.05
CA LYS A 245 -44.52 7.89 14.08
C LYS A 245 -45.35 7.63 15.33
N LYS A 246 -44.73 7.23 16.44
CA LYS A 246 -45.05 7.69 17.81
C LYS A 246 -44.02 7.18 18.83
N ASN A 247 -43.40 8.15 19.52
CA ASN A 247 -42.69 8.14 20.80
C ASN A 247 -42.05 6.84 21.33
N ILE A 248 -40.75 6.91 21.68
CA ILE A 248 -40.24 6.69 23.06
C ILE A 248 -38.74 7.05 23.10
N TYR A 249 -38.36 7.78 24.14
CA TYR A 249 -36.99 8.14 24.52
C TYR A 249 -36.21 6.93 25.06
N SER A 250 -34.89 7.07 25.02
CA SER A 250 -33.82 6.23 25.61
C SER A 250 -33.40 4.99 24.83
N ASP A 251 -32.30 5.09 24.08
CA ASP A 251 -31.08 4.38 24.50
C ASP A 251 -29.82 4.81 23.73
N LYS A 252 -28.70 4.78 24.44
CA LYS A 252 -27.37 5.22 24.01
C LYS A 252 -26.84 4.36 22.86
N LYS A 253 -26.74 4.95 21.65
CA LYS A 253 -25.71 4.72 20.59
C LYS A 253 -26.26 5.07 19.20
N LYS A 254 -26.32 6.36 18.83
CA LYS A 254 -26.44 6.80 17.43
C LYS A 254 -25.64 8.09 17.24
N LYS A 255 -24.52 8.03 16.49
CA LYS A 255 -23.83 9.24 15.99
C LYS A 255 -24.52 9.68 14.71
N LYS A 256 -25.04 10.91 14.71
CA LYS A 256 -25.62 11.63 13.56
C LYS A 256 -24.50 12.32 12.78
N ILE A 257 -24.59 12.39 11.45
CA ILE A 257 -23.80 13.31 10.62
C ILE A 257 -24.77 14.10 9.74
N TYR A 258 -24.60 15.43 9.71
CA TYR A 258 -25.35 16.39 8.89
C TYR A 258 -24.72 16.55 7.49
N SER A 259 -25.58 16.89 6.53
CA SER A 259 -25.35 17.05 5.09
C SER A 259 -24.92 18.46 4.68
N ASP A 260 -24.40 18.60 3.45
CA ASP A 260 -24.80 19.72 2.58
C ASP A 260 -25.13 19.25 1.15
N ASN A 261 -26.02 20.01 0.51
CA ASN A 261 -27.03 19.65 -0.49
C ASN A 261 -26.56 19.04 -1.84
N ASN A 262 -27.11 17.86 -2.19
CA ASN A 262 -28.01 17.68 -3.34
C ASN A 262 -28.55 16.22 -3.40
N ASN A 263 -29.88 16.11 -3.28
CA ASN A 263 -30.78 14.97 -3.51
C ASN A 263 -30.21 13.55 -3.72
N ASN A 264 -30.15 12.77 -2.63
CA ASN A 264 -30.83 11.46 -2.49
C ASN A 264 -30.58 10.92 -1.07
N ASN A 265 -31.63 10.92 -0.24
CA ASN A 265 -31.57 10.52 1.17
C ASN A 265 -31.46 8.99 1.34
N PHE A 266 -30.43 8.49 2.01
CA PHE A 266 -30.41 7.13 2.56
C PHE A 266 -29.82 7.12 3.98
N ASN A 267 -30.62 6.71 4.96
CA ASN A 267 -30.20 6.44 6.33
C ASN A 267 -30.01 4.93 6.50
N TYR A 268 -28.84 4.49 6.99
CA TYR A 268 -28.54 3.07 7.20
C TYR A 268 -28.59 2.72 8.70
N TYR A 269 -29.43 1.75 9.06
CA TYR A 269 -29.39 1.05 10.35
C TYR A 269 -29.40 -0.47 10.10
N TYR A 270 -28.61 -1.22 10.86
CA TYR A 270 -28.40 -2.67 10.67
C TYR A 270 -28.71 -3.46 11.95
N ASN A 271 -29.29 -4.66 11.77
CA ASN A 271 -29.35 -5.77 12.71
C ASN A 271 -29.08 -7.06 11.90
N MET A 272 -28.11 -7.91 12.28
CA MET A 272 -27.71 -9.08 11.45
C MET A 272 -27.28 -10.31 12.27
N HIS A 273 -27.70 -11.50 11.80
CA HIS A 273 -27.25 -12.84 12.22
C HIS A 273 -27.34 -13.83 11.03
N GLY A 274 -26.27 -14.55 10.66
CA GLY A 274 -26.32 -15.82 9.90
C GLY A 274 -25.03 -16.23 9.14
N GLU A 275 -24.76 -17.54 9.00
CA GLU A 275 -23.48 -18.10 8.46
C GLU A 275 -23.26 -17.97 6.93
N ASP A 276 -24.26 -17.56 6.14
CA ASP A 276 -24.12 -17.25 4.69
C ASP A 276 -23.37 -15.92 4.43
N GLU A 277 -23.06 -15.16 5.50
CA GLU A 277 -22.45 -13.82 5.54
C GLU A 277 -21.09 -13.69 4.84
N GLN A 278 -20.26 -14.74 4.73
CA GLN A 278 -18.86 -14.57 4.28
C GLN A 278 -18.65 -14.64 2.76
N SER A 279 -19.62 -15.15 2.00
CA SER A 279 -19.46 -15.35 0.55
C SER A 279 -19.57 -14.05 -0.27
N CYS A 280 -20.18 -13.02 0.32
CA CYS A 280 -20.53 -11.73 -0.29
C CYS A 280 -19.54 -10.60 0.00
N TYR A 281 -18.52 -10.84 0.83
CA TYR A 281 -17.55 -9.82 1.23
C TYR A 281 -16.17 -10.09 0.66
N GLY A 282 -15.48 -9.04 0.24
CA GLY A 282 -14.06 -9.10 -0.12
C GLY A 282 -13.76 -9.74 -1.46
N LEU A 283 -12.51 -9.55 -1.89
CA LEU A 283 -11.97 -10.09 -3.12
C LEU A 283 -11.08 -11.29 -2.83
N LYS A 284 -10.96 -12.16 -3.83
CA LYS A 284 -10.05 -13.31 -3.84
C LYS A 284 -9.10 -13.20 -5.04
N LYS A 285 -7.94 -13.85 -4.90
CA LYS A 285 -7.06 -14.10 -6.04
C LYS A 285 -7.85 -14.88 -7.10
N ASN A 286 -7.62 -14.56 -8.37
CA ASN A 286 -8.29 -15.07 -9.57
C ASN A 286 -9.74 -14.59 -9.77
N ASP A 287 -10.26 -13.69 -8.93
CA ASP A 287 -11.46 -12.95 -9.31
C ASP A 287 -11.19 -12.10 -10.55
N ILE A 288 -12.19 -11.93 -11.41
CA ILE A 288 -12.14 -11.00 -12.51
C ILE A 288 -13.07 -9.84 -12.17
N ILE A 289 -12.53 -8.66 -11.92
CA ILE A 289 -13.36 -7.49 -11.65
C ILE A 289 -13.87 -6.95 -12.97
N LEU A 290 -15.20 -6.84 -13.10
CA LEU A 290 -15.86 -6.27 -14.26
C LEU A 290 -16.26 -4.82 -14.03
N ARG A 291 -16.73 -4.50 -12.81
CA ARG A 291 -17.37 -3.23 -12.48
C ARG A 291 -17.15 -2.85 -11.03
N VAL A 292 -16.99 -1.56 -10.75
CA VAL A 292 -16.94 -1.01 -9.39
C VAL A 292 -17.95 0.14 -9.30
N ASP A 293 -18.87 0.08 -8.34
CA ASP A 293 -19.92 1.08 -8.11
C ASP A 293 -20.67 1.48 -9.39
N GLY A 294 -20.97 0.51 -10.24
CA GLY A 294 -21.69 0.72 -11.49
C GLY A 294 -20.83 1.13 -12.71
N LYS A 295 -19.55 1.45 -12.51
CA LYS A 295 -18.61 1.85 -13.57
C LYS A 295 -17.81 0.66 -14.09
N ASP A 296 -17.89 0.41 -15.39
CA ASP A 296 -17.18 -0.71 -16.04
C ASP A 296 -15.67 -0.47 -16.05
N ILE A 297 -14.91 -1.56 -15.94
CA ILE A 297 -13.46 -1.57 -16.10
C ILE A 297 -13.15 -2.23 -17.43
N ASN A 298 -12.42 -1.55 -18.30
CA ASN A 298 -11.95 -2.09 -19.57
C ASN A 298 -10.91 -3.18 -19.34
N ASN A 299 -10.67 -4.02 -20.35
CA ASN A 299 -9.73 -5.13 -20.26
C ASN A 299 -8.25 -4.71 -20.12
N ASP A 300 -7.91 -3.47 -20.49
CA ASP A 300 -6.60 -2.85 -20.25
C ASP A 300 -6.46 -2.26 -18.81
N GLY A 301 -7.54 -2.29 -18.01
CA GLY A 301 -7.58 -1.69 -16.67
C GLY A 301 -7.90 -0.20 -16.66
N SER A 302 -8.34 0.38 -17.78
CA SER A 302 -8.85 1.74 -17.84
C SER A 302 -10.33 1.85 -17.46
N VAL A 303 -10.75 3.04 -17.06
CA VAL A 303 -12.13 3.43 -16.78
C VAL A 303 -12.41 4.78 -17.41
N ILE A 304 -13.68 5.05 -17.74
CA ILE A 304 -14.10 6.36 -18.27
C ILE A 304 -13.99 7.41 -17.15
N LEU A 305 -13.26 8.49 -17.43
CA LEU A 305 -13.20 9.69 -16.59
C LEU A 305 -14.40 10.58 -16.89
N ARG A 306 -14.57 10.95 -18.17
CA ARG A 306 -15.67 11.76 -18.74
C ARG A 306 -15.67 11.63 -20.25
N ASP A 307 -16.84 11.72 -20.88
CA ASP A 307 -16.99 11.60 -22.34
C ASP A 307 -16.15 10.46 -22.94
N ASN A 308 -15.13 10.78 -23.74
CA ASN A 308 -14.20 9.83 -24.36
C ASN A 308 -12.81 9.80 -23.70
N GLU A 309 -12.64 10.42 -22.53
CA GLU A 309 -11.40 10.39 -21.75
C GLU A 309 -11.40 9.17 -20.82
N THR A 310 -10.31 8.40 -20.85
CA THR A 310 -10.10 7.24 -19.96
C THR A 310 -8.88 7.43 -19.09
N VAL A 311 -8.92 6.87 -17.88
CA VAL A 311 -7.80 6.86 -16.94
C VAL A 311 -7.68 5.49 -16.30
N GLY A 312 -6.54 5.17 -15.66
CA GLY A 312 -6.41 3.92 -14.92
C GLY A 312 -7.48 3.76 -13.82
N PHE A 313 -8.02 2.54 -13.65
CA PHE A 313 -9.16 2.26 -12.75
C PHE A 313 -8.94 2.66 -11.28
N GLN A 314 -7.68 2.82 -10.85
CA GLN A 314 -7.34 3.31 -9.52
C GLN A 314 -7.99 4.68 -9.24
N HIS A 315 -8.26 5.48 -10.27
CA HIS A 315 -9.01 6.74 -10.17
C HIS A 315 -10.35 6.59 -9.43
N LEU A 316 -11.04 5.45 -9.58
CA LEU A 316 -12.33 5.20 -8.92
C LEU A 316 -12.29 5.30 -7.39
N PHE A 317 -11.10 5.18 -6.80
CA PHE A 317 -10.91 5.23 -5.35
C PHE A 317 -10.30 6.56 -4.87
N ASN A 318 -9.85 7.44 -5.77
CA ASN A 318 -9.17 8.69 -5.39
C ASN A 318 -10.10 9.67 -4.66
N GLU A 319 -11.41 9.59 -4.87
CA GLU A 319 -12.42 10.41 -4.19
C GLU A 319 -13.09 9.69 -3.01
N LYS A 320 -12.71 8.43 -2.76
CA LYS A 320 -13.24 7.61 -1.67
C LYS A 320 -12.44 7.84 -0.39
N PHE A 321 -13.10 7.72 0.75
CA PHE A 321 -12.49 7.85 2.07
C PHE A 321 -12.18 6.48 2.66
N ILE A 322 -11.22 6.43 3.59
CA ILE A 322 -10.93 5.20 4.33
C ILE A 322 -12.20 4.75 5.06
N ASN A 323 -12.51 3.45 4.96
CA ASN A 323 -13.73 2.80 5.44
C ASN A 323 -14.96 2.91 4.53
N ASP A 324 -14.89 3.62 3.39
CA ASP A 324 -15.95 3.56 2.40
C ASP A 324 -16.16 2.12 1.90
N LEU A 325 -17.39 1.80 1.52
CA LEU A 325 -17.76 0.53 0.91
C LEU A 325 -17.92 0.71 -0.59
N CYS A 326 -17.43 -0.26 -1.35
CA CYS A 326 -17.66 -0.38 -2.78
C CYS A 326 -18.38 -1.68 -3.09
N ILE A 327 -19.26 -1.65 -4.08
CA ILE A 327 -19.90 -2.83 -4.65
C ILE A 327 -19.17 -3.18 -5.94
N ILE A 328 -18.69 -4.40 -6.02
CA ILE A 328 -17.84 -4.86 -7.11
C ILE A 328 -18.51 -6.03 -7.80
N LYS A 329 -18.79 -5.88 -9.10
CA LYS A 329 -19.25 -6.98 -9.95
C LYS A 329 -18.04 -7.76 -10.44
N ILE A 330 -18.00 -9.04 -10.15
CA ILE A 330 -16.90 -9.94 -10.46
C ILE A 330 -17.36 -11.18 -11.23
N VAL A 331 -16.42 -11.84 -11.89
CA VAL A 331 -16.52 -13.27 -12.24
C VAL A 331 -15.68 -14.06 -11.24
N ARG A 332 -16.31 -15.02 -10.55
CA ARG A 332 -15.64 -15.97 -9.66
C ARG A 332 -16.16 -17.36 -9.99
N ASN A 333 -15.26 -18.31 -10.27
CA ASN A 333 -15.61 -19.67 -10.68
C ASN A 333 -16.62 -19.70 -11.86
N LYS A 334 -16.36 -18.87 -12.89
CA LYS A 334 -17.21 -18.72 -14.08
C LYS A 334 -18.67 -18.32 -13.77
N LYS A 335 -18.93 -17.71 -12.61
CA LYS A 335 -20.24 -17.15 -12.26
C LYS A 335 -20.10 -15.67 -11.93
N ILE A 336 -21.10 -14.90 -12.31
CA ILE A 336 -21.20 -13.49 -11.95
C ILE A 336 -21.59 -13.41 -10.47
N LYS A 337 -20.89 -12.54 -9.73
CA LYS A 337 -21.20 -12.21 -8.35
C LYS A 337 -21.01 -10.72 -8.10
N SER A 338 -21.69 -10.20 -7.10
CA SER A 338 -21.46 -8.88 -6.54
C SER A 338 -20.90 -9.07 -5.14
N VAL A 339 -19.77 -8.42 -4.87
CA VAL A 339 -19.14 -8.45 -3.55
C VAL A 339 -18.99 -7.05 -3.00
N MET A 340 -19.13 -6.93 -1.69
CA MET A 340 -18.90 -5.68 -0.99
C MET A 340 -17.46 -5.65 -0.46
N VAL A 341 -16.74 -4.57 -0.75
CA VAL A 341 -15.36 -4.37 -0.31
C VAL A 341 -15.26 -3.07 0.45
N LYS A 342 -14.74 -3.16 1.68
CA LYS A 342 -14.43 -1.99 2.49
C LYS A 342 -13.03 -1.51 2.18
N LEU A 343 -12.89 -0.24 1.80
CA LEU A 343 -11.62 0.32 1.37
C LEU A 343 -10.75 0.73 2.56
N TYR A 344 -9.45 0.45 2.44
CA TYR A 344 -8.47 0.76 3.47
C TYR A 344 -7.20 1.37 2.89
N LYS A 345 -6.37 1.91 3.79
CA LYS A 345 -4.98 2.24 3.48
C LYS A 345 -4.18 0.94 3.30
N VAL A 346 -3.61 0.78 2.11
CA VAL A 346 -2.76 -0.38 1.80
C VAL A 346 -1.39 -0.21 2.44
N LYS A 347 -0.86 -1.30 3.00
CA LYS A 347 0.50 -1.36 3.53
C LYS A 347 1.32 -2.31 2.70
N TYR A 348 2.42 -1.82 2.17
CA TYR A 348 3.39 -2.63 1.47
C TYR A 348 4.44 -3.19 2.43
N LEU A 349 5.07 -4.31 2.05
CA LEU A 349 6.14 -4.94 2.82
C LEU A 349 7.36 -4.02 2.91
N LEU A 350 7.74 -3.40 1.79
CA LEU A 350 8.73 -2.33 1.78
C LEU A 350 8.03 -0.99 1.91
N ASN A 351 8.42 -0.23 2.93
CA ASN A 351 8.04 1.16 3.03
C ASN A 351 8.68 1.93 1.86
N GLN A 352 7.86 2.66 1.11
CA GLN A 352 8.33 3.52 0.03
C GLN A 352 9.25 4.61 0.60
N HIS A 353 8.84 5.23 1.71
CA HIS A 353 9.59 6.26 2.41
C HIS A 353 9.36 6.19 3.93
N ASN A 354 10.29 6.75 4.70
CA ASN A 354 10.16 6.99 6.14
C ASN A 354 10.27 8.51 6.39
N TRP A 355 9.42 9.30 5.72
CA TRP A 355 9.40 10.75 5.94
C TRP A 355 9.12 11.09 7.40
N ASP A 356 9.79 12.13 7.88
CA ASP A 356 9.70 12.68 9.24
C ASP A 356 9.93 11.65 10.37
N LYS A 357 10.51 10.51 10.02
CA LYS A 357 10.80 9.40 10.95
C LYS A 357 12.24 8.98 10.78
N ARG A 358 12.94 8.89 11.89
CA ARG A 358 14.29 8.35 11.90
C ARG A 358 14.25 6.86 11.52
N ASN A 359 15.18 6.44 10.67
CA ASN A 359 15.29 5.03 10.29
C ASN A 359 15.66 4.17 11.51
N LYS A 360 14.98 3.04 11.65
CA LYS A 360 15.29 2.09 12.72
C LYS A 360 16.62 1.40 12.45
N TYR A 361 17.38 1.19 13.51
CA TYR A 361 18.65 0.49 13.44
C TYR A 361 18.94 -0.29 14.73
N PHE A 362 19.82 -1.27 14.61
CA PHE A 362 20.36 -2.03 15.73
C PHE A 362 21.82 -2.38 15.41
N ILE A 363 22.72 -2.12 16.34
CA ILE A 363 24.14 -2.44 16.22
C ILE A 363 24.46 -3.53 17.23
N TYR A 364 24.98 -4.65 16.76
CA TYR A 364 25.37 -5.76 17.61
C TYR A 364 26.73 -6.31 17.20
N GLY A 365 27.71 -6.20 18.10
CA GLY A 365 29.06 -6.68 17.84
C GLY A 365 29.71 -6.06 16.61
N GLY A 366 29.46 -4.78 16.34
CA GLY A 366 29.95 -4.08 15.14
C GLY A 366 29.10 -4.30 13.89
N ILE A 367 28.14 -5.25 13.88
CA ILE A 367 27.23 -5.43 12.75
C ILE A 367 26.08 -4.43 12.85
N VAL A 368 25.87 -3.63 11.79
CA VAL A 368 24.82 -2.61 11.71
C VAL A 368 23.62 -3.17 10.95
N PHE A 369 22.53 -3.39 11.66
CA PHE A 369 21.23 -3.77 11.10
C PHE A 369 20.33 -2.56 10.92
N SER A 370 19.55 -2.56 9.84
CA SER A 370 18.49 -1.58 9.61
C SER A 370 17.32 -2.21 8.87
N ILE A 371 16.25 -1.46 8.66
CA ILE A 371 15.10 -1.88 7.87
C ILE A 371 15.30 -1.45 6.43
N LEU A 372 15.00 -2.34 5.50
CA LEU A 372 14.95 -2.02 4.09
C LEU A 372 13.80 -1.06 3.79
N THR A 373 14.14 0.14 3.35
CA THR A 373 13.20 1.10 2.74
C THR A 373 13.65 1.46 1.34
N ARG A 374 12.71 1.85 0.49
CA ARG A 374 13.04 2.31 -0.86
C ARG A 374 13.88 3.58 -0.82
N SER A 375 13.61 4.51 0.11
CA SER A 375 14.44 5.72 0.30
C SER A 375 15.91 5.43 0.66
N LEU A 376 16.20 4.36 1.40
CA LEU A 376 17.58 3.99 1.77
C LEU A 376 18.34 3.32 0.60
N TYR A 377 17.61 2.79 -0.39
CA TYR A 377 18.17 1.96 -1.46
C TYR A 377 17.76 2.43 -2.87
N VAL A 378 17.43 3.71 -3.05
CA VAL A 378 16.97 4.27 -4.35
C VAL A 378 17.93 3.94 -5.49
N TYR A 379 19.24 3.97 -5.24
CA TYR A 379 20.29 3.72 -6.24
C TYR A 379 21.07 2.43 -5.96
N THR A 380 20.42 1.43 -5.37
CA THR A 380 21.12 0.18 -5.05
C THR A 380 21.48 -0.62 -6.30
N GLN A 381 22.69 -1.18 -6.29
CA GLN A 381 23.13 -2.16 -7.29
C GLN A 381 22.87 -3.59 -6.83
N ASN A 382 22.29 -3.81 -5.64
CA ASN A 382 21.96 -5.15 -5.15
C ASN A 382 20.76 -5.71 -5.94
N PRO A 383 20.94 -6.76 -6.78
CA PRO A 383 19.87 -7.33 -7.58
C PRO A 383 18.73 -7.91 -6.73
N GLU A 384 19.02 -8.47 -5.56
CA GLU A 384 18.01 -9.04 -4.66
C GLU A 384 17.13 -7.96 -4.03
N ILE A 385 17.72 -6.81 -3.67
CA ILE A 385 16.95 -5.66 -3.19
C ILE A 385 16.15 -5.04 -4.34
N ASN A 386 16.74 -4.90 -5.54
CA ASN A 386 16.04 -4.40 -6.71
C ASN A 386 14.80 -5.25 -7.06
N LYS A 387 14.91 -6.58 -6.99
CA LYS A 387 13.75 -7.50 -7.13
C LYS A 387 12.65 -7.18 -6.12
N LEU A 388 12.99 -6.95 -4.85
CA LEU A 388 12.01 -6.61 -3.82
C LEU A 388 11.37 -5.22 -4.04
N MET A 389 12.14 -4.25 -4.56
CA MET A 389 11.64 -2.91 -4.87
C MET A 389 10.72 -2.90 -6.10
N LEU A 390 10.99 -3.75 -7.09
CA LEU A 390 10.15 -3.96 -8.26
C LEU A 390 8.86 -4.70 -7.87
N TYR A 391 8.98 -5.81 -7.14
CA TYR A 391 7.88 -6.66 -6.72
C TYR A 391 7.54 -6.45 -5.24
N ASN A 392 7.13 -5.23 -4.91
CA ASN A 392 6.75 -4.90 -3.53
C ASN A 392 5.38 -5.51 -3.20
N ASN A 393 5.40 -6.62 -2.45
CA ASN A 393 4.18 -7.31 -2.06
C ASN A 393 3.43 -6.57 -0.96
N PHE A 394 2.15 -6.88 -0.84
CA PHE A 394 1.37 -6.42 0.28
C PHE A 394 1.92 -7.01 1.58
N LYS A 395 1.82 -6.20 2.63
CA LYS A 395 2.20 -6.61 3.96
C LYS A 395 1.18 -7.62 4.48
N LYS A 396 1.63 -8.83 4.80
CA LYS A 396 0.79 -9.87 5.42
C LYS A 396 0.45 -9.46 6.86
N LYS A 397 1.46 -9.40 7.73
CA LYS A 397 1.26 -8.93 9.11
C LYS A 397 1.69 -7.50 9.27
N SER A 398 0.90 -6.69 9.98
CA SER A 398 1.14 -5.24 10.18
C SER A 398 2.55 -4.87 10.66
N LYS A 399 3.26 -5.78 11.32
CA LYS A 399 4.64 -5.60 11.84
C LYS A 399 5.75 -6.23 11.00
N ASP A 400 5.46 -6.88 9.87
CA ASP A 400 6.51 -7.48 9.03
C ASP A 400 7.47 -6.41 8.46
N GLU A 401 8.77 -6.66 8.49
CA GLU A 401 9.79 -5.74 7.96
C GLU A 401 10.93 -6.58 7.40
N ILE A 402 11.56 -6.13 6.31
CA ILE A 402 12.79 -6.76 5.81
C ILE A 402 13.98 -6.13 6.51
N VAL A 403 14.75 -6.95 7.23
CA VAL A 403 15.94 -6.50 7.94
C VAL A 403 17.16 -6.72 7.06
N VAL A 404 18.01 -5.71 6.98
CA VAL A 404 19.26 -5.74 6.22
C VAL A 404 20.44 -5.52 7.15
N LEU A 405 21.51 -6.26 6.93
CA LEU A 405 22.84 -5.91 7.38
C LEU A 405 23.33 -4.80 6.45
N LYS A 406 23.38 -3.56 6.97
CA LYS A 406 23.76 -2.38 6.20
C LYS A 406 25.27 -2.28 6.06
N ASN A 407 25.98 -2.40 7.17
CA ASN A 407 27.43 -2.32 7.20
C ASN A 407 28.00 -3.16 8.36
N ILE A 408 29.29 -3.47 8.30
CA ILE A 408 30.05 -4.08 9.38
C ILE A 408 31.14 -3.11 9.79
N LEU A 409 31.10 -2.69 11.05
CA LEU A 409 32.14 -1.86 11.66
C LEU A 409 33.37 -2.75 11.92
N PRO A 410 34.56 -2.40 11.40
CA PRO A 410 35.78 -3.16 11.65
C PRO A 410 36.17 -3.22 13.14
N THR A 411 36.25 -4.43 13.67
CA THR A 411 36.58 -4.73 15.08
C THR A 411 37.23 -6.11 15.18
N LYS A 412 37.78 -6.46 16.35
CA LYS A 412 38.34 -7.80 16.60
C LYS A 412 37.31 -8.92 16.41
N ILE A 413 36.04 -8.65 16.69
CA ILE A 413 34.96 -9.65 16.61
C ILE A 413 34.33 -9.75 15.21
N THR A 414 34.60 -8.78 14.34
CA THR A 414 34.11 -8.75 12.94
C THR A 414 35.20 -9.09 11.92
N THR A 415 36.39 -9.48 12.37
CA THR A 415 37.50 -9.86 11.50
C THR A 415 37.09 -10.99 10.55
N GLY A 416 37.34 -10.79 9.26
CA GLY A 416 36.97 -11.73 8.20
C GLY A 416 35.56 -11.51 7.61
N TYR A 417 34.75 -10.62 8.18
CA TYR A 417 33.44 -10.26 7.63
C TYR A 417 33.48 -8.91 6.90
N TYR A 418 33.10 -8.93 5.62
CA TYR A 418 33.14 -7.76 4.72
C TYR A 418 31.81 -7.51 4.00
N TYR A 419 30.72 -8.05 4.53
CA TYR A 419 29.40 -7.96 3.90
C TYR A 419 28.75 -6.61 4.15
N THR A 420 28.07 -6.09 3.14
CA THR A 420 27.25 -4.87 3.21
C THR A 420 25.93 -5.13 2.47
N ASP A 421 24.93 -4.30 2.73
CA ASP A 421 23.66 -4.28 2.01
C ASP A 421 23.01 -5.66 1.80
N SER A 422 23.14 -6.55 2.78
CA SER A 422 22.76 -7.96 2.71
C SER A 422 21.47 -8.22 3.48
N ILE A 423 20.56 -9.07 2.97
CA ILE A 423 19.28 -9.33 3.62
C ILE A 423 19.46 -10.36 4.73
N VAL A 424 18.99 -10.06 5.94
CA VAL A 424 19.02 -11.01 7.06
C VAL A 424 17.86 -11.98 6.94
N LEU A 425 18.16 -13.26 6.73
CA LEU A 425 17.15 -14.30 6.53
C LEU A 425 16.75 -14.96 7.85
N ARG A 426 17.74 -15.38 8.64
CA ARG A 426 17.52 -16.18 9.85
C ARG A 426 18.52 -15.82 10.95
N VAL A 427 18.09 -15.99 12.20
CA VAL A 427 18.99 -16.08 13.36
C VAL A 427 18.72 -17.40 14.06
N ASN A 428 19.76 -18.20 14.30
CA ASN A 428 19.66 -19.53 14.92
C ASN A 428 18.57 -20.41 14.27
N ASN A 429 18.58 -20.41 12.93
CA ASN A 429 17.61 -21.11 12.06
C ASN A 429 16.14 -20.60 12.11
N ILE A 430 15.86 -19.56 12.89
CA ILE A 430 14.53 -18.94 12.96
C ILE A 430 14.46 -17.79 11.95
N LYS A 431 13.44 -17.78 11.07
CA LYS A 431 13.21 -16.72 10.09
C LYS A 431 12.99 -15.38 10.79
N VAL A 432 13.73 -14.35 10.37
CA VAL A 432 13.56 -12.99 10.85
C VAL A 432 12.30 -12.39 10.23
N LYS A 433 11.46 -11.76 11.06
CA LYS A 433 10.16 -11.19 10.65
C LYS A 433 10.19 -9.67 10.59
N ASN A 434 10.99 -9.04 11.44
CA ASN A 434 11.18 -7.61 11.56
C ASN A 434 12.37 -7.29 12.47
N LEU A 435 12.73 -6.01 12.63
CA LEU A 435 13.91 -5.62 13.40
C LEU A 435 13.76 -5.94 14.89
N LYS A 436 12.56 -5.77 15.46
CA LYS A 436 12.30 -6.13 16.86
C LYS A 436 12.50 -7.64 17.09
N HIS A 437 11.97 -8.47 16.20
CA HIS A 437 12.16 -9.92 16.25
C HIS A 437 13.63 -10.32 16.08
N LEU A 438 14.40 -9.61 15.25
CA LEU A 438 15.85 -9.82 15.15
C LEU A 438 16.53 -9.61 16.51
N ILE A 439 16.23 -8.48 17.17
CA ILE A 439 16.79 -8.14 18.49
C ILE A 439 16.42 -9.22 19.51
N GLU A 440 15.14 -9.62 19.56
CA GLU A 440 14.68 -10.70 20.43
C GLU A 440 15.45 -12.01 20.19
N LEU A 441 15.68 -12.40 18.93
CA LEU A 441 16.42 -13.63 18.61
C LEU A 441 17.90 -13.56 18.99
N ILE A 442 18.52 -12.37 18.89
CA ILE A 442 19.92 -12.14 19.24
C ILE A 442 20.10 -12.09 20.76
N GLU A 443 19.24 -11.37 21.46
CA GLU A 443 19.36 -11.09 22.89
C GLU A 443 18.79 -12.18 23.78
N MET A 444 17.72 -12.87 23.37
CA MET A 444 17.12 -13.90 24.21
C MET A 444 18.07 -15.10 24.41
N THR A 445 18.26 -15.47 25.67
CA THR A 445 18.88 -16.72 26.13
C THR A 445 17.89 -17.90 26.20
N LYS A 446 16.56 -17.65 26.08
CA LYS A 446 15.46 -18.59 26.36
C LYS A 446 14.96 -19.47 25.20
N TYR A 447 15.58 -19.45 24.02
CA TYR A 447 15.26 -20.42 22.94
C TYR A 447 16.01 -21.76 23.06
N THR A 448 16.70 -21.95 24.18
CA THR A 448 17.37 -23.19 24.61
C THR A 448 16.48 -24.43 24.50
N ASN A 449 15.17 -24.31 24.74
CA ASN A 449 14.27 -25.47 24.76
C ASN A 449 13.75 -25.93 23.38
N ARG A 450 13.82 -25.11 22.31
CA ARG A 450 13.38 -25.54 20.97
C ARG A 450 14.49 -26.19 20.14
N LEU A 451 15.76 -25.90 20.46
CA LEU A 451 16.91 -26.64 19.93
C LEU A 451 16.98 -28.07 20.49
N MET A 452 16.44 -28.34 21.68
CA MET A 452 16.28 -29.72 22.18
C MET A 452 15.34 -30.56 21.32
N TYR A 453 14.34 -29.96 20.64
CA TYR A 453 13.45 -30.69 19.74
C TYR A 453 14.10 -31.03 18.39
N LEU A 454 15.10 -30.26 17.95
CA LEU A 454 15.90 -30.55 16.75
C LEU A 454 17.00 -31.58 16.98
N LYS A 455 17.34 -31.87 18.24
CA LYS A 455 18.31 -32.92 18.62
C LYS A 455 17.85 -34.33 18.21
N ASN A 456 16.54 -34.53 18.05
CA ASN A 456 15.96 -35.83 17.67
C ASN A 456 15.84 -36.05 16.15
N ASN A 457 16.09 -35.04 15.32
CA ASN A 457 16.19 -35.21 13.87
C ASN A 457 17.67 -35.22 13.46
N LYS A 458 18.26 -36.43 13.40
CA LYS A 458 19.66 -36.67 12.98
C LYS A 458 20.03 -36.04 11.63
N HIS A 459 19.05 -35.81 10.74
CA HIS A 459 19.29 -35.16 9.44
C HIS A 459 19.55 -33.65 9.53
N THR A 460 19.04 -32.94 10.55
CA THR A 460 19.22 -31.47 10.67
C THR A 460 20.57 -31.06 11.25
N LEU A 461 21.26 -31.96 11.97
CA LEU A 461 22.61 -31.70 12.48
C LEU A 461 23.70 -31.97 11.41
N GLN A 462 23.42 -32.86 10.46
CA GLN A 462 24.38 -33.21 9.39
C GLN A 462 24.62 -32.03 8.44
N SER A 463 23.59 -31.22 8.15
CA SER A 463 23.75 -29.95 7.42
C SER A 463 24.45 -28.85 8.25
N TYR A 464 24.50 -29.01 9.58
CA TYR A 464 25.20 -28.11 10.50
C TYR A 464 26.72 -28.36 10.52
N ILE A 465 27.15 -29.59 10.18
CA ILE A 465 28.55 -30.03 10.20
C ILE A 465 29.15 -30.08 8.78
N ASN A 466 28.36 -30.16 7.72
CA ASN A 466 28.89 -30.21 6.35
C ASN A 466 29.62 -28.95 5.85
N TYR A 467 29.66 -27.86 6.63
CA TYR A 467 30.55 -26.72 6.36
C TYR A 467 31.81 -26.66 7.25
N TYR A 468 31.90 -27.54 8.26
CA TYR A 468 33.03 -27.61 9.19
C TYR A 468 33.41 -29.06 9.46
N ASN A 469 34.41 -29.54 8.71
CA ASN A 469 35.09 -30.80 9.00
C ASN A 469 36.08 -30.64 10.17
N THR A 470 35.63 -30.10 11.29
CA THR A 470 36.41 -29.99 12.53
C THR A 470 35.49 -30.23 13.72
N LYS A 471 35.88 -31.20 14.58
CA LYS A 471 35.25 -31.47 15.87
C LYS A 471 35.25 -30.18 16.71
N ILE A 472 34.12 -29.48 16.78
CA ILE A 472 33.91 -28.39 17.74
C ILE A 472 33.67 -29.02 19.11
N THR A 473 34.75 -29.38 19.80
CA THR A 473 34.73 -29.70 21.22
C THR A 473 34.55 -28.41 22.02
N SER A 474 33.53 -28.41 22.90
CA SER A 474 33.33 -27.48 24.02
C SER A 474 33.02 -25.99 23.77
N LEU A 475 32.23 -25.62 22.75
CA LEU A 475 31.50 -24.34 22.78
C LEU A 475 30.08 -24.55 23.30
N ASN A 476 29.74 -23.83 24.36
CA ASN A 476 28.40 -23.79 24.91
C ASN A 476 27.46 -23.23 23.82
N ILE A 477 26.61 -24.06 23.24
CA ILE A 477 25.72 -23.71 22.10
C ILE A 477 24.86 -22.47 22.42
N ASN A 478 24.68 -22.16 23.71
CA ASN A 478 23.93 -21.00 24.19
C ASN A 478 24.66 -19.65 24.02
N THR A 479 25.97 -19.63 23.73
CA THR A 479 26.76 -18.41 23.57
C THR A 479 27.06 -18.04 22.13
N ILE A 480 26.72 -18.89 21.15
CA ILE A 480 26.96 -18.60 19.72
C ILE A 480 25.68 -18.06 19.08
N ILE A 481 25.81 -16.99 18.30
CA ILE A 481 24.75 -16.49 17.41
C ILE A 481 25.14 -16.82 15.98
N HIS A 482 24.22 -17.45 15.25
CA HIS A 482 24.34 -17.72 13.83
C HIS A 482 23.34 -16.90 13.03
N ILE A 483 23.83 -15.94 12.25
CA ILE A 483 23.03 -15.06 11.40
C ILE A 483 23.21 -15.50 9.95
N LEU A 484 22.14 -15.96 9.31
CA LEU A 484 22.16 -16.30 7.89
C LEU A 484 21.75 -15.08 7.07
N ILE A 485 22.63 -14.61 6.19
CA ILE A 485 22.38 -13.49 5.28
C ILE A 485 22.28 -13.94 3.83
N LEU A 486 21.59 -13.15 3.00
CA LEU A 486 21.65 -13.19 1.54
C LEU A 486 22.50 -12.01 1.08
N THR A 487 23.66 -12.30 0.50
CA THR A 487 24.62 -11.28 0.04
C THR A 487 24.12 -10.55 -1.19
N THR A 488 24.81 -9.47 -1.56
CA THR A 488 24.58 -8.73 -2.82
C THR A 488 24.80 -9.60 -4.06
N SER A 489 25.61 -10.68 -3.97
CA SER A 489 25.82 -11.67 -5.01
C SER A 489 24.77 -12.80 -5.03
N GLY A 490 23.75 -12.75 -4.17
CA GLY A 490 22.73 -13.78 -4.05
C GLY A 490 23.17 -15.05 -3.32
N GLN A 491 24.36 -15.04 -2.68
CA GLN A 491 24.86 -16.16 -1.91
C GLN A 491 24.29 -16.15 -0.49
N LYS A 492 23.98 -17.33 0.05
CA LYS A 492 23.59 -17.47 1.46
C LYS A 492 24.83 -17.72 2.29
N VAL A 493 25.14 -16.80 3.19
CA VAL A 493 26.38 -16.85 3.98
C VAL A 493 26.05 -16.81 5.48
N PRO A 494 26.68 -17.66 6.30
CA PRO A 494 26.59 -17.57 7.75
C PRO A 494 27.56 -16.53 8.33
N ILE A 495 27.07 -15.73 9.27
CA ILE A 495 27.89 -14.90 10.17
C ILE A 495 27.74 -15.47 11.57
N VAL A 496 28.86 -15.74 12.22
CA VAL A 496 28.91 -16.35 13.54
C VAL A 496 29.57 -15.39 14.53
N LEU A 497 28.90 -15.11 15.64
CA LEU A 497 29.41 -14.27 16.73
C LEU A 497 29.30 -15.01 18.06
N ASN A 498 30.26 -14.79 18.95
CA ASN A 498 30.19 -15.22 20.34
C ASN A 498 29.62 -14.08 21.19
N LYS A 499 28.51 -14.33 21.88
CA LYS A 499 27.81 -13.36 22.74
C LYS A 499 28.73 -12.74 23.80
N ARG A 500 29.61 -13.55 24.42
CA ARG A 500 30.52 -13.08 25.48
C ARG A 500 31.56 -12.10 24.93
N ASP A 501 32.05 -12.36 23.73
CA ASP A 501 33.01 -11.46 23.07
C ASP A 501 32.31 -10.16 22.67
N VAL A 502 31.07 -10.24 22.17
CA VAL A 502 30.27 -9.04 21.89
C VAL A 502 30.09 -8.20 23.16
N GLU A 503 29.68 -8.80 24.27
CA GLU A 503 29.53 -8.12 25.56
C GLU A 503 30.83 -7.45 26.03
N LYS A 504 31.96 -8.16 25.89
CA LYS A 504 33.29 -7.66 26.27
C LYS A 504 33.74 -6.46 25.44
N TYR A 505 33.51 -6.47 24.13
CA TYR A 505 34.03 -5.45 23.21
C TYR A 505 33.03 -4.33 22.90
N ASN A 506 31.76 -4.43 23.33
CA ASN A 506 30.71 -3.48 22.91
C ASN A 506 31.03 -2.02 23.28
N GLU A 507 31.55 -1.76 24.47
CA GLU A 507 31.89 -0.40 24.92
C GLU A 507 33.07 0.19 24.13
N GLU A 508 34.06 -0.63 23.77
CA GLU A 508 35.15 -0.23 22.88
C GLU A 508 34.61 0.18 21.50
N ILE A 509 33.73 -0.63 20.92
CA ILE A 509 33.10 -0.36 19.62
C ILE A 509 32.33 0.95 19.66
N LYS A 510 31.52 1.17 20.71
CA LYS A 510 30.78 2.42 20.85
C LYS A 510 31.70 3.63 20.93
N LYS A 511 32.81 3.53 21.68
CA LYS A 511 33.78 4.60 21.82
C LYS A 511 34.50 4.91 20.50
N ILE A 512 34.98 3.88 19.79
CA ILE A 512 35.71 4.03 18.52
C ILE A 512 34.82 4.72 17.47
N TYR A 513 33.57 4.28 17.34
CA TYR A 513 32.65 4.75 16.30
C TYR A 513 31.71 5.87 16.77
N SER A 514 31.95 6.45 17.96
CA SER A 514 31.11 7.50 18.55
C SER A 514 29.60 7.16 18.58
N ILE A 515 29.28 5.90 18.86
CA ILE A 515 27.89 5.42 18.91
C ILE A 515 27.31 5.76 20.28
N THR A 516 26.40 6.73 20.31
CA THR A 516 25.70 7.14 21.54
C THR A 516 24.61 6.17 21.98
N ARG A 517 23.97 5.47 21.02
CA ARG A 517 22.96 4.44 21.26
C ARG A 517 23.14 3.30 20.27
N ASP A 518 23.10 2.06 20.77
CA ASP A 518 23.23 0.85 19.95
C ASP A 518 21.96 0.54 19.14
N ARG A 519 20.83 1.16 19.47
CA ARG A 519 19.56 0.90 18.79
C ARG A 519 18.63 2.11 18.73
N TYR A 520 17.79 2.09 17.71
CA TYR A 520 16.59 2.92 17.59
C TYR A 520 15.50 2.08 16.95
N VAL A 521 14.48 1.68 17.72
CA VAL A 521 13.50 0.64 17.33
C VAL A 521 12.05 1.15 17.36
N TYR A 522 11.84 2.38 17.83
CA TYR A 522 10.53 3.00 18.05
C TYR A 522 10.34 4.25 17.20
#